data_AF-A0A497RCF1-F1
#
_entry.id   AF-A0A497RCF1-F1
#
_cell.length_a   1.000
_cell.length_b   1.000
_cell.length_c   1.000
_cell.angle_alpha   90.00
_cell.angle_beta   90.00
_cell.angle_gamma   90.00
#
_symmetry.space_group_name_H-M   'P 1'
#
loop_
_entity.id
_entity.type
_entity.pdbx_description
1 polymer ?
#
loop_
_entity_poly.entity_id
_entity_poly.type
_entity_poly.pdbx_seq_one_letter_code
_entity_poly.pdbx_strand_id
1 'polypeptide(L)'
;MIVKGVVGSVDISPLATKDNQTNGDQKTQIVDSNGDTWNLEQNGAMPVNIQDQHSRALDLRFIKANAAPTTLSVAASEGDLSVTVTSTAGFVDGASIAIFTPDGDFYFGEQVGDVAGNVVTLDTPIDTDYPIGSSALAANHHMNVDGSGTTQIFQIGPVGGETGVEIDITRIMGNISNGTAMDDGTFAGLDPLPNGVVLRVNNGIMTNIWNVKTNGALGLLCFDAAYTTKAPAGENGFRFRNTYAGQSKHGVTLRLEAGDILEVLIQDDLTDLTDFQMMAQGHVVTD
;
A
#
# COMPACT_ATOMS: atom_id res chain seq x y z
N MET A 1 -12.75 -71.65 -61.56
CA MET A 1 -12.56 -72.03 -60.15
C MET A 1 -12.54 -70.72 -59.35
N ILE A 2 -13.49 -70.55 -58.42
CA ILE A 2 -13.77 -69.28 -57.72
C ILE A 2 -12.63 -68.94 -56.76
N VAL A 3 -12.16 -67.68 -56.78
CA VAL A 3 -11.42 -67.09 -55.66
C VAL A 3 -12.05 -65.73 -55.34
N LYS A 4 -12.66 -65.65 -54.15
CA LYS A 4 -13.14 -64.45 -53.46
C LYS A 4 -11.95 -63.69 -52.88
N GLY A 5 -12.01 -62.35 -52.84
CA GLY A 5 -11.02 -61.51 -52.17
C GLY A 5 -11.55 -60.12 -51.79
N VAL A 6 -12.17 -60.06 -50.61
CA VAL A 6 -12.28 -58.98 -49.60
C VAL A 6 -12.51 -57.52 -50.05
N VAL A 7 -13.72 -57.01 -49.76
CA VAL A 7 -14.04 -55.58 -49.63
C VAL A 7 -13.62 -55.15 -48.22
N GLY A 8 -12.62 -54.29 -48.11
CA GLY A 8 -12.23 -53.65 -46.84
C GLY A 8 -13.25 -52.57 -46.47
N SER A 9 -13.96 -52.76 -45.36
CA SER A 9 -14.83 -51.74 -44.75
C SER A 9 -13.98 -50.60 -44.20
N VAL A 10 -14.25 -49.36 -44.64
CA VAL A 10 -13.74 -48.16 -43.97
C VAL A 10 -14.49 -48.03 -42.66
N ASP A 11 -13.78 -48.20 -41.55
CA ASP A 11 -14.32 -47.94 -40.21
C ASP A 11 -14.39 -46.42 -40.02
N ILE A 12 -15.57 -45.86 -40.30
CA ILE A 12 -15.95 -44.50 -39.89
C ILE A 12 -16.50 -44.61 -38.47
N SER A 13 -15.62 -44.88 -37.51
CA SER A 13 -15.93 -44.64 -36.11
C SER A 13 -16.31 -43.16 -35.98
N PRO A 14 -17.48 -42.80 -35.43
CA PRO A 14 -17.81 -41.42 -35.14
C PRO A 14 -16.69 -40.85 -34.26
N LEU A 15 -16.17 -39.66 -34.62
CA LEU A 15 -15.44 -38.82 -33.68
C LEU A 15 -16.28 -38.78 -32.40
N ALA A 16 -15.68 -39.19 -31.27
CA ALA A 16 -16.32 -39.16 -29.98
C ALA A 16 -16.75 -37.71 -29.67
N THR A 17 -17.99 -37.36 -30.01
CA THR A 17 -18.67 -36.25 -29.37
C THR A 17 -18.87 -36.71 -27.93
N LYS A 18 -18.06 -36.19 -27.01
CA LYS A 18 -18.31 -36.34 -25.56
C LYS A 18 -19.78 -36.00 -25.35
N ASP A 19 -20.55 -36.99 -24.95
CA ASP A 19 -22.00 -36.89 -24.80
C ASP A 19 -22.36 -35.62 -24.00
N ASN A 20 -23.30 -34.85 -24.55
CA ASN A 20 -24.05 -33.87 -23.77
C ASN A 20 -24.77 -34.64 -22.65
N GLN A 21 -24.25 -34.50 -21.43
CA GLN A 21 -24.60 -35.31 -20.26
C GLN A 21 -26.10 -35.24 -19.93
N THR A 22 -26.71 -36.42 -19.77
CA THR A 22 -28.15 -36.65 -19.56
C THR A 22 -28.49 -37.12 -18.14
N ASN A 23 -27.68 -36.82 -17.13
CA ASN A 23 -27.98 -37.21 -15.75
C ASN A 23 -27.89 -36.01 -14.82
N GLY A 24 -28.99 -35.66 -14.17
CA GLY A 24 -29.26 -34.43 -13.41
C GLY A 24 -28.42 -34.21 -12.13
N ASP A 25 -27.15 -34.59 -12.13
CA ASP A 25 -26.19 -34.15 -11.12
C ASP A 25 -25.64 -32.78 -11.55
N GLN A 26 -25.80 -31.77 -10.69
CA GLN A 26 -25.27 -30.43 -10.95
C GLN A 26 -23.78 -30.53 -11.28
N LYS A 27 -23.38 -30.06 -12.46
CA LYS A 27 -21.96 -29.97 -12.78
C LYS A 27 -21.32 -29.03 -11.76
N THR A 28 -20.52 -29.56 -10.85
CA THR A 28 -19.61 -28.78 -10.03
C THR A 28 -18.40 -28.33 -10.84
N GLN A 29 -18.41 -28.48 -12.17
CA GLN A 29 -17.25 -28.28 -13.02
C GLN A 29 -17.59 -27.94 -14.48
N ILE A 30 -16.93 -26.93 -15.03
CA ILE A 30 -16.86 -26.64 -16.47
C ILE A 30 -15.59 -27.31 -17.00
N VAL A 31 -15.70 -28.08 -18.09
CA VAL A 31 -14.55 -28.75 -18.72
C VAL A 31 -14.40 -28.25 -20.15
N ASP A 32 -13.20 -27.79 -20.53
CA ASP A 32 -12.92 -27.31 -21.88
C ASP A 32 -12.56 -28.46 -22.84
N SER A 33 -12.29 -28.12 -24.11
CA SER A 33 -11.92 -29.09 -25.15
C SER A 33 -10.54 -29.75 -24.94
N ASN A 34 -9.68 -29.14 -24.14
CA ASN A 34 -8.36 -29.66 -23.77
C ASN A 34 -8.43 -30.57 -22.54
N GLY A 35 -9.56 -30.60 -21.84
CA GLY A 35 -9.74 -31.33 -20.59
C GLY A 35 -9.44 -30.49 -19.34
N ASP A 36 -9.21 -29.18 -19.50
CA ASP A 36 -9.03 -28.26 -18.40
C ASP A 36 -10.37 -28.02 -17.70
N THR A 37 -10.30 -27.76 -16.40
CA THR A 37 -11.33 -28.17 -15.46
C THR A 37 -11.52 -27.06 -14.43
N TRP A 38 -12.69 -26.40 -14.43
CA TRP A 38 -13.02 -25.25 -13.58
C TRP A 38 -14.14 -25.58 -12.62
N ASN A 39 -13.89 -25.55 -11.31
CA ASN A 39 -14.90 -25.93 -10.33
C ASN A 39 -15.90 -24.80 -10.06
N LEU A 40 -17.18 -25.13 -10.07
CA LEU A 40 -18.29 -24.26 -9.67
C LEU A 40 -18.58 -24.45 -8.17
N GLU A 41 -19.02 -23.40 -7.50
CA GLU A 41 -19.50 -23.46 -6.13
C GLU A 41 -20.80 -24.29 -6.03
N GLN A 42 -21.17 -24.76 -4.83
CA GLN A 42 -22.37 -25.58 -4.60
C GLN A 42 -23.69 -24.88 -5.00
N ASN A 43 -23.69 -23.55 -5.11
CA ASN A 43 -24.82 -22.75 -5.58
C ASN A 43 -24.83 -22.58 -7.12
N GLY A 44 -23.89 -23.19 -7.86
CA GLY A 44 -23.71 -23.02 -9.30
C GLY A 44 -22.99 -21.74 -9.71
N ALA A 45 -22.45 -20.96 -8.76
CA ALA A 45 -21.66 -19.77 -9.05
C ALA A 45 -20.26 -20.16 -9.53
N MET A 46 -19.73 -19.37 -10.46
CA MET A 46 -18.34 -19.46 -10.88
C MET A 46 -17.50 -18.57 -9.94
N PRO A 47 -16.54 -19.12 -9.19
CA PRO A 47 -15.64 -18.30 -8.40
C PRO A 47 -14.73 -17.53 -9.37
N VAL A 48 -14.99 -16.25 -9.52
CA VAL A 48 -14.12 -15.33 -10.27
C VAL A 48 -13.36 -14.47 -9.28
N ASN A 49 -12.04 -14.45 -9.38
CA ASN A 49 -11.21 -13.47 -8.70
C ASN A 49 -10.67 -12.52 -9.75
N ILE A 50 -11.38 -11.42 -9.97
CA ILE A 50 -10.93 -10.35 -10.85
C ILE A 50 -10.05 -9.46 -9.99
N GLN A 51 -8.75 -9.47 -10.28
CA GLN A 51 -7.79 -8.55 -9.69
C GLN A 51 -7.27 -7.64 -10.79
N ASP A 52 -7.09 -6.37 -10.47
CA ASP A 52 -6.39 -5.43 -11.34
C ASP A 52 -4.94 -5.89 -11.54
N GLN A 53 -4.49 -5.91 -12.80
CA GLN A 53 -3.15 -6.33 -13.20
C GLN A 53 -2.35 -5.20 -13.88
N HIS A 54 -2.96 -4.04 -14.10
CA HIS A 54 -2.39 -2.99 -14.94
C HIS A 54 -2.22 -1.67 -14.20
N SER A 55 -3.01 -1.42 -13.15
CA SER A 55 -2.81 -0.20 -12.37
C SER A 55 -1.48 -0.20 -11.64
N ARG A 56 -0.88 0.99 -11.58
CA ARG A 56 0.34 1.23 -10.83
C ARG A 56 0.08 0.96 -9.35
N ALA A 57 0.80 -0.01 -8.79
CA ALA A 57 0.83 -0.28 -7.37
C ALA A 57 1.52 0.88 -6.62
N LEU A 58 1.04 1.20 -5.43
CA LEU A 58 1.51 2.30 -4.60
C LEU A 58 1.89 1.83 -3.21
N ASP A 59 3.04 2.31 -2.75
CA ASP A 59 3.54 2.13 -1.39
C ASP A 59 3.80 3.52 -0.79
N LEU A 60 2.81 4.06 -0.09
CA LEU A 60 2.80 5.45 0.37
C LEU A 60 3.07 5.51 1.87
N ARG A 61 4.17 6.12 2.28
CA ARG A 61 4.42 6.41 3.70
C ARG A 61 3.56 7.60 4.14
N PHE A 62 3.08 7.54 5.37
CA PHE A 62 2.48 8.71 6.01
C PHE A 62 3.59 9.70 6.36
N ILE A 63 3.48 10.93 5.86
CA ILE A 63 4.53 11.92 6.00
C ILE A 63 4.02 13.21 6.64
N LYS A 64 4.92 13.92 7.31
CA LYS A 64 4.71 15.29 7.76
C LYS A 64 5.78 16.17 7.13
N ALA A 65 5.35 17.19 6.37
CA ALA A 65 6.25 18.13 5.71
C ALA A 65 7.19 18.82 6.72
N ASN A 66 8.50 18.84 6.42
CA ASN A 66 9.49 19.54 7.26
C ASN A 66 9.45 21.06 7.05
N ALA A 67 9.07 21.48 5.84
CA ALA A 67 8.92 22.85 5.41
C ALA A 67 7.88 22.93 4.27
N ALA A 68 7.57 24.15 3.82
CA ALA A 68 6.76 24.33 2.61
C ALA A 68 7.45 23.69 1.39
N PRO A 69 6.69 23.09 0.43
CA PRO A 69 7.26 22.59 -0.80
C PRO A 69 8.07 23.64 -1.56
N THR A 70 9.09 23.18 -2.26
CA THR A 70 9.89 23.98 -3.20
C THR A 70 9.71 23.45 -4.62
N THR A 71 10.51 23.92 -5.57
CA THR A 71 10.51 23.43 -6.95
C THR A 71 11.91 23.06 -7.40
N LEU A 72 11.98 22.14 -8.36
CA LEU A 72 13.21 21.86 -9.09
C LEU A 72 13.66 23.11 -9.86
N SER A 73 14.91 23.55 -9.64
CA SER A 73 15.51 24.69 -10.35
C SER A 73 16.23 24.26 -11.64
N VAL A 74 16.40 22.95 -11.83
CA VAL A 74 16.94 22.30 -13.04
C VAL A 74 16.09 21.06 -13.29
N ALA A 75 15.82 20.72 -14.55
CA ALA A 75 15.18 19.45 -14.87
C ALA A 75 16.06 18.29 -14.40
N ALA A 76 15.43 17.25 -13.86
CA ALA A 76 16.10 16.02 -13.47
C ALA A 76 15.73 14.92 -14.44
N SER A 77 16.69 14.07 -14.80
CA SER A 77 16.49 13.00 -15.77
C SER A 77 16.39 11.64 -15.10
N GLU A 78 15.76 10.70 -15.79
CA GLU A 78 15.74 9.30 -15.38
C GLU A 78 17.19 8.81 -15.09
N GLY A 79 17.37 8.16 -13.94
CA GLY A 79 18.65 7.65 -13.48
C GLY A 79 19.51 8.64 -12.70
N ASP A 80 19.13 9.92 -12.61
CA ASP A 80 19.83 10.87 -11.75
C ASP A 80 19.71 10.47 -10.27
N LEU A 81 20.79 10.65 -9.51
CA LEU A 81 20.87 10.42 -8.06
C LEU A 81 20.90 11.74 -7.27
N SER A 82 20.59 12.84 -7.92
CA SER A 82 20.56 14.15 -7.29
C SER A 82 19.64 15.08 -8.02
N VAL A 83 19.00 15.97 -7.29
CA VAL A 83 18.16 17.04 -7.84
C VAL A 83 18.63 18.40 -7.35
N THR A 84 18.43 19.43 -8.17
CA THR A 84 18.72 20.80 -7.75
C THR A 84 17.39 21.51 -7.46
N VAL A 85 17.24 22.02 -6.23
CA VAL A 85 16.02 22.67 -5.76
C VAL A 85 16.21 24.18 -5.63
N THR A 86 15.12 24.94 -5.68
CA THR A 86 15.15 26.40 -5.49
C THR A 86 15.45 26.77 -4.04
N SER A 87 14.93 26.00 -3.08
CA SER A 87 15.14 26.16 -1.64
C SER A 87 15.45 24.82 -1.00
N THR A 88 16.41 24.80 -0.09
CA THR A 88 16.83 23.60 0.65
C THR A 88 16.21 23.52 2.04
N ALA A 89 15.22 24.38 2.33
CA ALA A 89 14.52 24.36 3.60
C ALA A 89 13.84 22.99 3.84
N GLY A 90 14.18 22.35 4.96
CA GLY A 90 13.62 21.05 5.35
C GLY A 90 14.32 19.83 4.75
N PHE A 91 15.23 20.03 3.78
CA PHE A 91 16.07 18.99 3.19
C PHE A 91 17.26 18.70 4.12
N VAL A 92 17.17 17.61 4.86
CA VAL A 92 18.19 17.12 5.79
C VAL A 92 18.44 15.64 5.54
N ASP A 93 19.62 15.15 5.91
CA ASP A 93 19.96 13.72 5.79
C ASP A 93 18.88 12.83 6.43
N GLY A 94 18.46 11.79 5.70
CA GLY A 94 17.38 10.87 6.10
C GLY A 94 15.96 11.40 5.91
N ALA A 95 15.75 12.63 5.41
CA ALA A 95 14.41 13.11 5.09
C ALA A 95 13.80 12.33 3.91
N SER A 96 12.52 11.98 3.98
CA SER A 96 11.79 11.46 2.83
C SER A 96 11.58 12.56 1.81
N ILE A 97 11.92 12.28 0.56
CA ILE A 97 11.78 13.19 -0.56
C ILE A 97 10.63 12.72 -1.43
N ALA A 98 9.78 13.66 -1.83
CA ALA A 98 8.74 13.46 -2.81
C ALA A 98 8.86 14.52 -3.92
N ILE A 99 8.78 14.11 -5.18
CA ILE A 99 8.75 15.00 -6.34
C ILE A 99 7.47 14.72 -7.10
N PHE A 100 6.79 15.78 -7.55
CA PHE A 100 5.51 15.68 -8.25
C PHE A 100 5.53 16.54 -9.52
N THR A 101 5.07 15.97 -10.63
CA THR A 101 4.78 16.74 -11.84
C THR A 101 3.31 17.16 -11.86
N PRO A 102 2.96 18.24 -12.60
CA PRO A 102 1.57 18.59 -12.86
C PRO A 102 0.80 17.54 -13.67
N ASP A 103 1.50 16.62 -14.34
CA ASP A 103 0.90 15.57 -15.17
C ASP A 103 0.58 14.29 -14.36
N GLY A 104 0.91 14.28 -13.07
CA GLY A 104 0.58 13.17 -12.16
C GLY A 104 1.70 12.15 -11.96
N ASP A 105 2.89 12.39 -12.51
CA ASP A 105 4.07 11.59 -12.18
C ASP A 105 4.62 11.98 -10.81
N PHE A 106 5.14 10.98 -10.09
CA PHE A 106 5.70 11.18 -8.77
C PHE A 106 6.79 10.18 -8.46
N TYR A 107 7.76 10.68 -7.69
CA TYR A 107 8.92 9.96 -7.19
C TYR A 107 8.94 10.03 -5.66
N PHE A 108 9.37 8.93 -5.03
CA PHE A 108 9.63 8.87 -3.60
C PHE A 108 11.02 8.28 -3.35
N GLY A 109 11.77 8.90 -2.45
CA GLY A 109 13.08 8.43 -2.00
C GLY A 109 13.46 9.04 -0.66
N GLU A 110 14.73 8.93 -0.29
CA GLU A 110 15.31 9.55 0.90
C GLU A 110 16.51 10.42 0.51
N GLN A 111 16.69 11.53 1.22
CA GLN A 111 17.89 12.35 1.08
C GLN A 111 19.06 11.65 1.77
N VAL A 112 20.21 11.67 1.09
CA VAL A 112 21.46 11.11 1.62
C VAL A 112 22.52 12.20 1.77
N GLY A 113 23.05 12.32 2.97
CA GLY A 113 24.11 13.24 3.32
C GLY A 113 23.70 14.71 3.33
N ASP A 114 24.74 15.57 3.35
CA ASP A 114 24.58 17.01 3.40
C ASP A 114 24.15 17.59 2.06
N VAL A 115 23.30 18.63 2.11
CA VAL A 115 22.91 19.39 0.93
C VAL A 115 24.08 20.25 0.45
N ALA A 116 24.52 20.04 -0.79
CA ALA A 116 25.62 20.79 -1.39
C ALA A 116 25.10 22.00 -2.17
N GLY A 117 25.02 23.16 -1.49
CA GLY A 117 24.40 24.35 -2.06
C GLY A 117 22.90 24.13 -2.21
N ASN A 118 22.44 23.94 -3.45
CA ASN A 118 21.04 23.62 -3.78
C ASN A 118 20.85 22.18 -4.30
N VAL A 119 21.91 21.36 -4.27
CA VAL A 119 21.89 20.00 -4.77
C VAL A 119 21.60 19.04 -3.62
N VAL A 120 20.50 18.30 -3.75
CA VAL A 120 20.06 17.25 -2.83
C VAL A 120 20.41 15.91 -3.45
N THR A 121 21.15 15.08 -2.73
CA THR A 121 21.47 13.70 -3.15
C THR A 121 20.39 12.74 -2.66
N LEU A 122 20.01 11.80 -3.52
CA LEU A 122 18.94 10.83 -3.30
C LEU A 122 19.52 9.42 -3.09
N ASP A 123 18.82 8.59 -2.32
CA ASP A 123 19.18 7.18 -2.10
C ASP A 123 18.86 6.28 -3.30
N THR A 124 17.82 6.64 -4.05
CA THR A 124 17.27 5.87 -5.16
C THR A 124 17.29 6.71 -6.43
N PRO A 125 17.72 6.16 -7.60
CA PRO A 125 17.67 6.89 -8.86
C PRO A 125 16.24 7.30 -9.22
N ILE A 126 16.10 8.44 -9.87
CA ILE A 126 14.82 8.90 -10.39
C ILE A 126 14.34 7.96 -11.52
N ASP A 127 13.04 7.66 -11.55
CA ASP A 127 12.40 6.65 -12.41
C ASP A 127 11.79 7.21 -13.71
N THR A 128 11.75 8.53 -13.87
CA THR A 128 11.29 9.23 -15.06
C THR A 128 11.90 10.63 -15.14
N ASP A 129 11.71 11.35 -16.23
CA ASP A 129 12.15 12.73 -16.35
C ASP A 129 11.21 13.68 -15.59
N TYR A 130 11.77 14.58 -14.78
CA TYR A 130 11.04 15.64 -14.08
C TYR A 130 11.44 17.01 -14.61
N PRO A 131 10.53 17.79 -15.21
CA PRO A 131 10.85 19.10 -15.75
C PRO A 131 11.23 20.10 -14.65
N ILE A 132 11.91 21.17 -15.05
CA ILE A 132 12.11 22.33 -14.19
C ILE A 132 10.76 22.87 -13.70
N GLY A 133 10.67 23.24 -12.43
CA GLY A 133 9.42 23.70 -11.81
C GLY A 133 8.56 22.61 -11.18
N SER A 134 8.88 21.32 -11.38
CA SER A 134 8.24 20.22 -10.64
C SER A 134 8.34 20.46 -9.13
N SER A 135 7.27 20.16 -8.41
CA SER A 135 7.18 20.36 -6.95
C SER A 135 8.08 19.35 -6.25
N ALA A 136 8.84 19.80 -5.26
CA ALA A 136 9.69 18.95 -4.43
C ALA A 136 9.42 19.22 -2.95
N LEU A 137 9.27 18.15 -2.18
CA LEU A 137 8.95 18.20 -0.75
C LEU A 137 9.90 17.30 0.04
N ALA A 138 10.47 17.85 1.11
CA ALA A 138 11.14 17.07 2.14
C ALA A 138 10.22 16.90 3.36
N ALA A 139 10.13 15.68 3.87
CA ALA A 139 9.22 15.31 4.93
C ALA A 139 9.80 14.28 5.89
N ASN A 140 9.21 14.18 7.07
CA ASN A 140 9.50 13.17 8.06
C ASN A 140 8.40 12.10 8.06
N HIS A 141 8.76 10.82 8.17
CA HIS A 141 7.84 9.69 8.29
C HIS A 141 7.95 8.95 9.63
N HIS A 142 8.87 9.37 10.50
CA HIS A 142 9.01 8.89 11.87
C HIS A 142 7.96 9.54 12.78
N MET A 143 7.07 8.72 13.32
CA MET A 143 5.91 9.11 14.13
C MET A 143 6.16 9.07 15.63
N ASN A 144 7.37 8.72 16.07
CA ASN A 144 7.81 8.81 17.47
C ASN A 144 8.11 10.26 17.86
N VAL A 145 7.04 11.07 17.90
CA VAL A 145 7.05 12.51 18.17
C VAL A 145 6.14 12.85 19.34
N ASP A 146 6.32 14.04 19.92
CA ASP A 146 5.43 14.53 20.97
C ASP A 146 4.18 15.20 20.38
N GLY A 147 3.05 14.50 20.48
CA GLY A 147 1.72 14.99 20.12
C GLY A 147 0.88 15.50 21.29
N SER A 148 1.38 15.40 22.53
CA SER A 148 0.59 15.65 23.74
C SER A 148 0.19 17.12 23.93
N GLY A 149 1.05 18.05 23.53
CA GLY A 149 0.76 19.48 23.56
C GLY A 149 0.05 19.98 22.29
N THR A 150 0.47 19.50 21.13
CA THR A 150 -0.15 19.82 19.83
C THR A 150 -0.13 18.56 18.98
N THR A 151 -1.30 18.12 18.54
CA THR A 151 -1.44 16.94 17.69
C THR A 151 -0.52 17.04 16.48
N GLN A 152 0.30 16.01 16.26
CA GLN A 152 1.14 15.89 15.08
C GLN A 152 0.37 15.11 14.02
N ILE A 153 0.25 15.67 12.82
CA ILE A 153 -0.50 15.06 11.71
C ILE A 153 0.50 14.60 10.65
N PHE A 154 0.45 13.30 10.35
CA PHE A 154 1.11 12.70 9.21
C PHE A 154 0.05 12.32 8.19
N GLN A 155 0.34 12.47 6.91
CA GLN A 155 -0.67 12.36 5.87
C GLN A 155 -0.17 11.67 4.61
N ILE A 156 -1.12 11.13 3.85
CA ILE A 156 -1.03 10.79 2.44
C ILE A 156 -2.04 11.70 1.73
N GLY A 157 -1.54 12.58 0.86
CA GLY A 157 -2.35 13.52 0.10
C GLY A 157 -1.99 15.00 0.31
N PRO A 158 -2.75 15.94 -0.31
CA PRO A 158 -3.96 15.69 -1.09
C PRO A 158 -3.71 14.83 -2.32
N VAL A 159 -4.50 13.77 -2.48
CA VAL A 159 -4.37 12.84 -3.61
C VAL A 159 -4.83 13.53 -4.87
N GLY A 160 -3.98 13.61 -5.90
CA GLY A 160 -4.40 14.03 -7.24
C GLY A 160 -5.17 15.34 -7.36
N GLY A 161 -5.01 16.29 -6.43
CA GLY A 161 -5.93 17.44 -6.29
C GLY A 161 -6.16 18.23 -7.59
N GLU A 162 -5.12 18.45 -8.40
CA GLU A 162 -5.23 19.08 -9.72
C GLU A 162 -5.17 18.07 -10.88
N THR A 163 -4.65 16.87 -10.64
CA THR A 163 -4.42 15.84 -11.67
C THR A 163 -5.61 14.88 -11.85
N GLY A 164 -6.58 14.89 -10.93
CA GLY A 164 -7.73 13.98 -10.94
C GLY A 164 -7.39 12.54 -10.57
N VAL A 165 -6.17 12.27 -10.08
CA VAL A 165 -5.76 10.92 -9.67
C VAL A 165 -6.59 10.48 -8.46
N GLU A 166 -7.15 9.28 -8.52
CA GLU A 166 -7.79 8.61 -7.40
C GLU A 166 -6.96 7.39 -6.96
N ILE A 167 -7.08 6.98 -5.70
CA ILE A 167 -6.33 5.86 -5.14
C ILE A 167 -7.24 4.93 -4.35
N ASP A 168 -7.07 3.63 -4.56
CA ASP A 168 -7.63 2.59 -3.70
C ASP A 168 -6.58 2.06 -2.71
N ILE A 169 -6.79 2.34 -1.42
CA ILE A 169 -5.97 1.76 -0.35
C ILE A 169 -6.52 0.39 0.03
N THR A 170 -5.66 -0.62 -0.11
CA THR A 170 -5.99 -2.02 0.16
C THR A 170 -5.57 -2.44 1.56
N ARG A 171 -4.52 -1.83 2.11
CA ARG A 171 -3.99 -2.13 3.44
C ARG A 171 -3.18 -0.98 4.01
N ILE A 172 -3.13 -0.91 5.33
CA ILE A 172 -2.27 -0.02 6.11
C ILE A 172 -1.41 -0.90 7.01
N MET A 173 -0.12 -0.66 7.02
CA MET A 173 0.86 -1.41 7.81
C MET A 173 1.63 -0.45 8.71
N GLY A 174 2.01 -0.94 9.88
CA GLY A 174 2.88 -0.22 10.78
C GLY A 174 3.97 -1.11 11.36
N ASN A 175 5.11 -0.48 11.62
CA ASN A 175 6.22 -1.06 12.34
C ASN A 175 6.57 -0.12 13.49
N ILE A 176 6.64 -0.68 14.70
CA ILE A 176 6.99 0.04 15.91
C ILE A 176 8.10 -0.71 16.62
N SER A 177 9.13 -0.02 17.10
CA SER A 177 10.18 -0.61 17.93
C SER A 177 10.46 0.18 19.20
N ASN A 178 10.86 -0.55 20.24
CA ASN A 178 11.17 0.01 21.55
C ASN A 178 12.16 -0.92 22.30
N GLY A 179 12.98 -0.34 23.18
CA GLY A 179 13.84 -1.09 24.11
C GLY A 179 13.07 -1.89 25.18
N THR A 180 11.83 -1.51 25.45
CA THR A 180 10.93 -2.12 26.46
C THR A 180 10.13 -3.29 25.89
N ALA A 181 9.85 -4.29 26.72
CA ALA A 181 9.01 -5.43 26.33
C ALA A 181 7.58 -4.97 26.03
N MET A 182 6.93 -5.61 25.06
CA MET A 182 5.61 -5.22 24.57
C MET A 182 4.58 -6.32 24.89
N ASP A 183 3.38 -5.90 25.27
CA ASP A 183 2.21 -6.75 25.43
C ASP A 183 0.93 -6.03 24.97
N ASP A 184 -0.21 -6.71 25.00
CA ASP A 184 -1.51 -6.18 24.55
C ASP A 184 -2.04 -5.01 25.39
N GLY A 185 -1.58 -4.88 26.64
CA GLY A 185 -1.94 -3.79 27.55
C GLY A 185 -1.14 -2.52 27.32
N THR A 186 0.08 -2.63 26.79
CA THR A 186 0.94 -1.49 26.44
C THR A 186 0.64 -0.90 25.07
N PHE A 187 1.15 0.29 24.76
CA PHE A 187 1.33 0.76 23.38
C PHE A 187 2.81 0.69 23.01
N ALA A 188 3.20 -0.34 22.27
CA ALA A 188 4.59 -0.62 21.92
C ALA A 188 5.59 -0.50 23.09
N GLY A 189 5.21 -1.03 24.26
CA GLY A 189 6.04 -1.01 25.47
C GLY A 189 5.93 0.27 26.31
N LEU A 190 5.15 1.27 25.88
CA LEU A 190 4.72 2.40 26.69
C LEU A 190 3.44 2.06 27.46
N ASP A 191 3.14 2.85 28.49
CA ASP A 191 1.82 2.82 29.13
C ASP A 191 0.70 3.07 28.09
N PRO A 192 -0.53 2.57 28.33
CA PRO A 192 -1.68 2.85 27.47
C PRO A 192 -1.82 4.35 27.17
N LEU A 193 -1.98 4.70 25.91
CA LEU A 193 -2.05 6.10 25.48
C LEU A 193 -3.35 6.76 25.99
N PRO A 194 -3.29 7.92 26.65
CA PRO A 194 -4.48 8.64 27.10
C PRO A 194 -5.43 9.06 25.95
N ASN A 195 -4.88 9.61 24.86
CA ASN A 195 -5.65 10.14 23.74
C ASN A 195 -5.67 9.18 22.54
N GLY A 196 -4.54 8.56 22.25
CA GLY A 196 -4.33 7.53 21.24
C GLY A 196 -3.72 8.01 19.93
N VAL A 197 -3.61 7.07 19.00
CA VAL A 197 -3.27 7.29 17.59
C VAL A 197 -4.54 7.14 16.76
N VAL A 198 -4.87 8.15 15.97
CA VAL A 198 -6.12 8.19 15.19
C VAL A 198 -5.82 8.12 13.71
N LEU A 199 -6.50 7.22 13.00
CA LEU A 199 -6.58 7.26 11.53
C LEU A 199 -7.90 7.92 11.13
N ARG A 200 -7.84 8.87 10.19
CA ARG A 200 -9.02 9.52 9.64
C ARG A 200 -8.86 9.88 8.18
N VAL A 201 -9.98 10.03 7.48
CA VAL A 201 -10.03 10.64 6.15
C VAL A 201 -10.53 12.06 6.29
N ASN A 202 -9.95 12.96 5.50
CA ASN A 202 -10.32 14.35 5.38
C ASN A 202 -10.61 14.66 3.90
N ASN A 203 -11.90 14.67 3.55
CA ASN A 203 -12.43 15.00 2.22
C ASN A 203 -13.23 16.32 2.26
N GLY A 204 -12.79 17.27 3.10
CA GLY A 204 -13.58 18.41 3.52
C GLY A 204 -14.52 18.11 4.70
N ILE A 205 -14.80 16.83 4.97
CA ILE A 205 -15.43 16.36 6.21
C ILE A 205 -14.46 15.38 6.90
N MET A 206 -14.13 15.67 8.15
CA MET A 206 -13.23 14.80 8.92
C MET A 206 -13.99 13.58 9.45
N THR A 207 -13.60 12.39 9.00
CA THR A 207 -14.20 11.12 9.43
C THR A 207 -13.14 10.22 10.06
N ASN A 208 -13.23 10.01 11.37
CA ASN A 208 -12.34 9.10 12.08
C ASN A 208 -12.69 7.65 11.76
N ILE A 209 -11.68 6.86 11.36
CA ILE A 209 -11.83 5.43 11.07
C ILE A 209 -11.62 4.63 12.36
N TRP A 210 -10.54 4.91 13.08
CA TRP A 210 -10.25 4.28 14.36
C TRP A 210 -9.37 5.15 15.25
N ASN A 211 -9.40 4.87 16.55
CA ASN A 211 -8.50 5.42 17.55
C ASN A 211 -7.96 4.27 18.41
N VAL A 212 -6.64 4.13 18.50
CA VAL A 212 -5.98 3.05 19.24
C VAL A 212 -5.13 3.59 20.37
N LYS A 213 -5.16 2.88 21.50
CA LYS A 213 -4.45 3.26 22.73
C LYS A 213 -3.50 2.18 23.24
N THR A 214 -3.63 0.96 22.73
CA THR A 214 -2.83 -0.20 23.12
C THR A 214 -2.59 -1.10 21.91
N ASN A 215 -1.59 -1.98 22.01
CA ASN A 215 -1.30 -3.02 21.02
C ASN A 215 -2.48 -3.98 20.87
N GLY A 216 -3.17 -4.32 21.97
CA GLY A 216 -4.35 -5.17 21.92
C GLY A 216 -5.50 -4.56 21.10
N ALA A 217 -5.69 -3.24 21.17
CA ALA A 217 -6.66 -2.53 20.34
C ALA A 217 -6.28 -2.57 18.86
N LEU A 218 -4.99 -2.38 18.54
CA LEU A 218 -4.47 -2.54 17.18
C LEU A 218 -4.62 -3.99 16.68
N GLY A 219 -4.32 -4.98 17.52
CA GLY A 219 -4.47 -6.40 17.22
C GLY A 219 -5.92 -6.78 16.91
N LEU A 220 -6.88 -6.23 17.67
CA LEU A 220 -8.31 -6.44 17.42
C LEU A 220 -8.77 -5.88 16.07
N LEU A 221 -8.26 -4.70 15.68
CA LEU A 221 -8.58 -4.06 14.41
C LEU A 221 -7.93 -4.77 13.22
N CYS A 222 -6.64 -5.09 13.34
CA CYS A 222 -5.84 -5.57 12.21
C CYS A 222 -5.98 -7.08 11.99
N PHE A 223 -6.27 -7.84 13.05
CA PHE A 223 -6.17 -9.30 13.16
C PHE A 223 -4.74 -9.84 12.95
N ASP A 224 -4.02 -9.33 11.93
CA ASP A 224 -2.62 -9.63 11.65
C ASP A 224 -1.71 -8.68 12.44
N ALA A 225 -1.43 -9.03 13.70
CA ALA A 225 -0.46 -8.33 14.56
C ALA A 225 0.55 -9.32 15.14
N ALA A 226 1.81 -8.89 15.25
CA ALA A 226 2.90 -9.74 15.72
C ALA A 226 3.91 -8.97 16.58
N TYR A 227 4.32 -9.62 17.66
CA TYR A 227 5.43 -9.18 18.51
C TYR A 227 6.73 -9.83 18.05
N THR A 228 7.80 -9.06 18.08
CA THR A 228 9.18 -9.54 17.96
C THR A 228 9.89 -9.27 19.27
N THR A 229 10.39 -10.30 19.93
CA THR A 229 11.23 -10.15 21.12
C THR A 229 12.67 -9.93 20.71
N LYS A 230 13.41 -9.09 21.46
CA LYS A 230 14.85 -8.95 21.27
C LYS A 230 15.59 -10.25 21.67
N ALA A 231 16.57 -10.70 20.89
CA ALA A 231 17.45 -11.81 21.26
C ALA A 231 18.77 -11.80 20.46
N PRO A 232 19.97 -11.88 21.09
CA PRO A 232 20.32 -11.49 22.47
C PRO A 232 20.52 -9.96 22.64
N ALA A 233 20.48 -9.22 21.53
CA ALA A 233 20.58 -7.76 21.44
C ALA A 233 19.52 -7.24 20.45
N GLY A 234 19.36 -5.92 20.36
CA GLY A 234 18.36 -5.27 19.51
C GLY A 234 17.11 -4.84 20.27
N GLU A 235 16.04 -4.58 19.54
CA GLU A 235 14.81 -3.97 20.05
C GLU A 235 13.65 -4.94 20.02
N ASN A 236 12.65 -4.69 20.88
CA ASN A 236 11.37 -5.34 20.72
C ASN A 236 10.61 -4.63 19.60
N GLY A 237 9.82 -5.39 18.84
CA GLY A 237 9.04 -4.86 17.74
C GLY A 237 7.58 -5.24 17.86
N PHE A 238 6.70 -4.35 17.41
CA PHE A 238 5.30 -4.62 17.15
C PHE A 238 4.99 -4.24 15.71
N ARG A 239 4.45 -5.21 14.96
CA ARG A 239 4.04 -5.00 13.56
C ARG A 239 2.58 -5.32 13.43
N PHE A 240 1.87 -4.52 12.66
CA PHE A 240 0.47 -4.76 12.35
C PHE A 240 0.18 -4.52 10.88
N ARG A 241 -0.85 -5.21 10.38
CA ARG A 241 -1.39 -5.01 9.05
C ARG A 241 -2.92 -4.96 9.12
N ASN A 242 -3.47 -3.78 8.90
CA ASN A 242 -4.90 -3.60 8.69
C ASN A 242 -5.20 -3.77 7.18
N THR A 243 -5.88 -4.85 6.82
CA THR A 243 -6.26 -5.13 5.43
C THR A 243 -7.72 -4.77 5.20
N TYR A 244 -7.98 -3.88 4.26
CA TYR A 244 -9.32 -3.45 3.85
C TYR A 244 -9.88 -4.36 2.76
N ALA A 245 -9.14 -4.50 1.66
CA ALA A 245 -9.55 -5.30 0.51
C ALA A 245 -9.42 -6.81 0.80
N GLY A 246 -10.53 -7.53 0.68
CA GLY A 246 -10.58 -8.99 0.82
C GLY A 246 -11.90 -9.47 1.42
N GLN A 247 -12.47 -10.54 0.84
CA GLN A 247 -13.78 -11.06 1.22
C GLN A 247 -13.86 -11.52 2.69
N SER A 248 -12.74 -11.96 3.27
CA SER A 248 -12.63 -12.35 4.69
C SER A 248 -12.08 -11.22 5.58
N LYS A 249 -12.00 -9.99 5.08
CA LYS A 249 -11.52 -8.79 5.79
C LYS A 249 -12.65 -7.75 5.86
N HIS A 250 -12.40 -6.46 5.59
CA HIS A 250 -13.47 -5.46 5.54
C HIS A 250 -14.35 -5.54 4.29
N GLY A 251 -13.87 -6.20 3.23
CA GLY A 251 -14.64 -6.46 2.00
C GLY A 251 -14.66 -5.30 1.00
N VAL A 252 -14.04 -4.17 1.32
CA VAL A 252 -13.97 -2.96 0.46
C VAL A 252 -12.61 -2.28 0.61
N THR A 253 -12.15 -1.57 -0.42
CA THR A 253 -10.98 -0.67 -0.33
C THR A 253 -11.35 0.62 0.41
N LEU A 254 -10.34 1.31 0.93
CA LEU A 254 -10.48 2.70 1.32
C LEU A 254 -10.13 3.57 0.11
N ARG A 255 -11.17 4.01 -0.62
CA ARG A 255 -11.04 4.93 -1.76
C ARG A 255 -10.70 6.33 -1.26
N LEU A 256 -9.71 6.96 -1.89
CA LEU A 256 -9.40 8.39 -1.77
C LEU A 256 -9.66 9.03 -3.12
N GLU A 257 -10.62 9.96 -3.17
CA GLU A 257 -10.92 10.75 -4.37
C GLU A 257 -9.87 11.86 -4.56
N ALA A 258 -9.89 12.50 -5.72
CA ALA A 258 -9.04 13.66 -5.97
C ALA A 258 -9.32 14.79 -4.95
N GLY A 259 -8.29 15.18 -4.22
CA GLY A 259 -8.32 16.16 -3.13
C GLY A 259 -8.38 15.56 -1.73
N ASP A 260 -8.69 14.26 -1.60
CA ASP A 260 -8.79 13.61 -0.30
C ASP A 260 -7.43 13.45 0.37
N ILE A 261 -7.46 13.44 1.71
CA ILE A 261 -6.28 13.24 2.55
C ILE A 261 -6.57 12.11 3.53
N LEU A 262 -5.67 11.13 3.59
CA LEU A 262 -5.64 10.13 4.65
C LEU A 262 -4.64 10.58 5.72
N GLU A 263 -5.07 10.66 6.97
CA GLU A 263 -4.30 11.27 8.06
C GLU A 263 -4.13 10.31 9.23
N VAL A 264 -2.92 10.26 9.79
CA VAL A 264 -2.59 9.68 11.08
C VAL A 264 -2.26 10.81 12.05
N LEU A 265 -2.99 10.84 13.16
CA LEU A 265 -2.84 11.83 14.22
C LEU A 265 -2.14 11.19 15.39
N ILE A 266 -1.02 11.79 15.80
CA ILE A 266 -0.32 11.48 17.06
C ILE A 266 -0.75 12.51 18.10
N GLN A 267 -1.44 12.07 19.15
CA GLN A 267 -2.06 12.94 20.17
C GLN A 267 -1.43 12.80 21.55
N ASP A 268 -0.46 11.92 21.71
CA ASP A 268 0.29 11.68 22.94
C ASP A 268 1.79 11.77 22.67
N ASP A 269 2.60 11.73 23.73
CA ASP A 269 4.05 11.72 23.61
C ASP A 269 4.55 10.32 23.27
N LEU A 270 5.08 10.16 22.05
CA LEU A 270 5.65 8.91 21.56
C LEU A 270 7.18 8.98 21.43
N THR A 271 7.84 10.00 21.99
CA THR A 271 9.30 10.21 21.82
C THR A 271 10.15 9.13 22.48
N ASP A 272 9.60 8.38 23.43
CA ASP A 272 10.26 7.22 24.07
C ASP A 272 10.28 5.96 23.18
N LEU A 273 9.55 5.94 22.06
CA LEU A 273 9.68 4.88 21.06
C LEU A 273 10.98 5.08 20.26
N THR A 274 11.66 3.98 19.92
CA THR A 274 12.84 4.08 19.04
C THR A 274 12.41 4.46 17.63
N ASP A 275 11.42 3.76 17.09
CA ASP A 275 10.90 4.00 15.75
C ASP A 275 9.40 3.70 15.70
N PHE A 276 8.67 4.53 14.97
CA PHE A 276 7.28 4.28 14.62
C PHE A 276 7.04 4.79 13.20
N GLN A 277 6.69 3.89 12.28
CA GLN A 277 6.39 4.24 10.90
C GLN A 277 5.12 3.54 10.44
N MET A 278 4.39 4.20 9.54
CA MET A 278 3.23 3.63 8.87
C MET A 278 3.25 3.88 7.37
N MET A 279 2.68 2.93 6.64
CA MET A 279 2.54 2.95 5.19
C MET A 279 1.15 2.46 4.79
N ALA A 280 0.57 3.09 3.78
CA ALA A 280 -0.60 2.59 3.09
C ALA A 280 -0.19 2.01 1.73
N GLN A 281 -0.73 0.84 1.39
CA GLN A 281 -0.49 0.21 0.09
C GLN A 281 -1.78 0.12 -0.70
N GLY A 282 -1.68 0.32 -2.01
CA GLY A 282 -2.83 0.46 -2.87
C GLY A 282 -2.47 0.45 -4.34
N HIS A 283 -3.36 1.03 -5.14
CA HIS A 283 -3.15 1.25 -6.56
C HIS A 283 -3.89 2.51 -7.00
N VAL A 284 -3.41 3.13 -8.08
CA VAL A 284 -4.15 4.18 -8.78
C VAL A 284 -5.43 3.56 -9.37
N VAL A 285 -6.51 4.33 -9.38
CA VAL A 285 -7.75 3.91 -10.03
C VAL A 285 -7.64 4.14 -11.53
N THR A 286 -7.88 3.10 -12.32
CA THR A 286 -8.04 3.22 -13.77
C THR A 286 -9.45 2.81 -14.15
N ASP A 287 -10.18 3.72 -14.79
CA ASP A 287 -11.52 3.46 -15.34
C ASP A 287 -11.50 2.55 -16.59
#